data_AF-A0A6B1DKC4-F1
#
_entry.id   AF-A0A6B1DKC4-F1
#
_cell.length_a   1.000
_cell.length_b   1.000
_cell.length_c   1.000
_cell.angle_alpha   90.00
_cell.angle_beta   90.00
_cell.angle_gamma   90.00
#
_symmetry.space_group_name_H-M   'P 1'
#
loop_
_entity.id
_entity.type
_entity.pdbx_description
1 polymer ?
#
loop_
_entity_poly.entity_id
_entity_poly.type
_entity_poly.pdbx_seq_one_letter_code
_entity_poly.pdbx_strand_id
1 'polypeptide(L)'
;MGQRVSAAAAEQAGREGQVGMPADRLFHARLGHSAKVSRLSDLAFRVWTTYVLAADDFGVMRADAVAFQAAHEALRERPAEEVAAAVVRLVEVGLVSAFEHEGARFLYQADWQDCQRVRFPGRTPHPLPAEAMVSGRTLHLWSAHPGGSRLPALPRGAAGTSEPLRKFSRNSAALLQNHFRTTSEVVPHQQFRGDPASAKVESGPERRFGTTSEARARGTDHGSSSTKPSSTRETGGGGPGEGS
;
A
#
# COMPACT_ATOMS: atom_id res chain seq x y z
N MET A 1 4.06 -37.96 30.10
CA MET A 1 2.75 -37.32 29.82
C MET A 1 2.97 -36.22 28.79
N GLY A 2 2.91 -36.54 27.50
CA GLY A 2 3.10 -35.59 26.40
C GLY A 2 1.76 -35.13 25.86
N GLN A 3 1.44 -33.84 25.97
CA GLN A 3 0.25 -33.25 25.39
C GLN A 3 0.38 -33.24 23.86
N ARG A 4 -0.36 -34.14 23.20
CA ARG A 4 -0.62 -34.08 21.76
C ARG A 4 -1.62 -32.95 21.52
N VAL A 5 -1.11 -31.76 21.21
CA VAL A 5 -1.94 -30.67 20.69
C VAL A 5 -2.39 -31.09 19.29
N SER A 6 -3.69 -31.18 19.06
CA SER A 6 -4.26 -31.75 17.83
C SER A 6 -4.02 -30.85 16.62
N ALA A 7 -3.68 -31.44 15.48
CA ALA A 7 -3.48 -30.73 14.22
C ALA A 7 -4.71 -29.93 13.75
N ALA A 8 -5.91 -30.25 14.24
CA ALA A 8 -7.15 -29.54 13.94
C ALA A 8 -7.21 -28.13 14.58
N ALA A 9 -6.56 -27.92 15.73
CA ALA A 9 -6.49 -26.60 16.37
C ALA A 9 -5.55 -25.64 15.60
N ALA A 10 -4.52 -26.17 14.93
CA ALA A 10 -3.62 -25.38 14.11
C ALA A 10 -4.27 -24.90 12.80
N GLU A 11 -5.22 -25.68 12.24
CA GLU A 11 -5.92 -25.30 11.01
C GLU A 11 -7.02 -24.25 11.25
N GLN A 12 -7.67 -24.27 12.42
CA GLN A 12 -8.64 -23.22 12.80
C GLN A 12 -7.99 -21.86 13.08
N ALA A 13 -6.76 -21.83 13.61
CA ALA A 13 -5.98 -20.59 13.77
C ALA A 13 -5.57 -19.93 12.44
N GLY A 14 -5.57 -20.68 11.32
CA GLY A 14 -5.25 -20.17 10.00
C GLY A 14 -6.40 -19.44 9.28
N ARG A 15 -7.65 -19.55 9.76
CA ARG A 15 -8.83 -18.94 9.12
C ARG A 15 -9.40 -17.73 9.87
N GLU A 16 -8.98 -17.48 11.11
CA GLU A 16 -9.46 -16.33 11.91
C GLU A 16 -8.77 -14.99 11.59
N GLY A 17 -7.75 -14.98 10.73
CA GLY A 17 -6.88 -13.81 10.56
C GLY A 17 -7.01 -13.04 9.26
N GLN A 18 -7.78 -13.51 8.28
CA GLN A 18 -8.01 -12.73 7.06
C GLN A 18 -9.06 -11.66 7.39
N VAL A 19 -8.59 -10.58 8.01
CA VAL A 19 -9.30 -9.30 8.13
C VAL A 19 -9.54 -8.83 6.70
N GLY A 20 -10.60 -9.35 6.09
CA GLY A 20 -11.07 -8.91 4.78
C GLY A 20 -11.28 -7.42 4.89
N MET A 21 -10.60 -6.68 4.01
CA MET A 21 -10.67 -5.23 3.96
C MET A 21 -12.16 -4.81 4.04
N PRO A 22 -12.56 -3.98 5.02
CA PRO A 22 -13.97 -3.67 5.19
C PRO A 22 -14.51 -3.05 3.91
N ALA A 23 -15.63 -3.61 3.45
CA ALA A 23 -16.13 -3.45 2.09
C ALA A 23 -16.51 -2.00 1.72
N ASP A 24 -16.70 -1.12 2.70
CA ASP A 24 -17.30 0.21 2.50
C ASP A 24 -16.30 1.35 2.75
N ARG A 25 -15.23 1.41 1.96
CA ARG A 25 -14.32 2.57 1.91
C ARG A 25 -14.81 3.55 0.85
N LEU A 26 -15.37 4.68 1.28
CA LEU A 26 -15.79 5.75 0.38
C LEU A 26 -14.76 6.88 0.42
N PHE A 27 -14.05 7.07 -0.69
CA PHE A 27 -13.13 8.19 -0.88
C PHE A 27 -13.84 9.38 -1.51
N HIS A 28 -13.53 10.58 -1.03
CA HIS A 28 -14.00 11.80 -1.64
C HIS A 28 -13.25 12.06 -2.94
N ALA A 29 -13.97 12.45 -4.01
CA ALA A 29 -13.39 12.85 -5.30
C ALA A 29 -12.23 13.86 -5.18
N ARG A 30 -12.19 14.69 -4.13
CA ARG A 30 -11.16 15.70 -3.91
C ARG A 30 -9.77 15.12 -3.65
N LEU A 31 -9.67 13.86 -3.22
CA LEU A 31 -8.40 13.21 -2.88
C LEU A 31 -7.41 13.26 -4.05
N GLY A 32 -7.89 13.12 -5.30
CA GLY A 32 -7.06 13.16 -6.52
C GLY A 32 -6.80 14.54 -7.14
N HIS A 33 -7.44 15.60 -6.63
CA HIS A 33 -7.42 16.92 -7.29
C HIS A 33 -6.56 17.97 -6.55
N SER A 34 -5.72 17.54 -5.61
CA SER A 34 -4.86 18.49 -4.90
C SER A 34 -3.66 18.89 -5.75
N ALA A 35 -3.20 20.14 -5.62
CA ALA A 35 -1.98 20.61 -6.25
C ALA A 35 -0.73 19.79 -5.85
N LYS A 36 -0.78 19.10 -4.70
CA LYS A 36 0.25 18.16 -4.26
C LYS A 36 0.33 16.94 -5.18
N VAL A 37 -0.82 16.35 -5.53
CA VAL A 37 -0.91 15.18 -6.43
C VAL A 37 -0.38 15.54 -7.82
N SER A 38 -0.70 16.74 -8.33
CA SER A 38 -0.22 17.22 -9.63
C SER A 38 1.31 17.39 -9.73
N ARG A 39 2.04 17.35 -8.61
CA ARG A 39 3.51 17.46 -8.56
C ARG A 39 4.23 16.11 -8.58
N LEU A 40 3.49 15.00 -8.61
CA LEU A 40 4.05 13.66 -8.64
C LEU A 40 4.48 13.28 -10.06
N SER A 41 5.55 12.51 -10.17
CA SER A 41 5.86 11.74 -11.38
C SER A 41 4.86 10.59 -11.54
N ASP A 42 4.79 9.95 -12.71
CA ASP A 42 3.91 8.79 -12.94
C ASP A 42 4.16 7.68 -11.90
N LEU A 43 5.43 7.33 -11.65
CA LEU A 43 5.78 6.33 -10.64
C LEU A 43 5.31 6.72 -9.23
N ALA A 44 5.60 7.97 -8.80
CA ALA A 44 5.17 8.43 -7.49
C ALA A 44 3.64 8.49 -7.37
N PHE A 45 2.94 8.86 -8.44
CA PHE A 45 1.49 8.83 -8.49
C PHE A 45 0.91 7.41 -8.36
N ARG A 46 1.53 6.41 -8.99
CA ARG A 46 1.17 5.00 -8.82
C ARG A 46 1.40 4.53 -7.39
N VAL A 47 2.56 4.83 -6.79
CA VAL A 47 2.85 4.54 -5.38
C VAL A 47 1.83 5.20 -4.46
N TRP A 48 1.47 6.46 -4.70
CA TRP A 48 0.43 7.15 -3.94
C TRP A 48 -0.94 6.48 -4.06
N THR A 49 -1.33 6.09 -5.27
CA THR A 49 -2.59 5.36 -5.51
C THR A 49 -2.59 4.01 -4.78
N THR A 50 -1.49 3.27 -4.85
CA THR A 50 -1.30 2.02 -4.09
C THR A 50 -1.44 2.27 -2.59
N TYR A 51 -0.84 3.32 -2.05
CA TYR A 51 -0.98 3.67 -0.63
C TYR A 51 -2.45 3.92 -0.26
N VAL A 52 -3.18 4.72 -1.05
CA VAL A 52 -4.59 5.02 -0.79
C VAL A 52 -5.44 3.75 -0.74
N LEU A 53 -5.15 2.77 -1.62
CA LEU A 53 -5.90 1.52 -1.69
C LEU A 53 -5.48 0.51 -0.63
N ALA A 54 -4.19 0.44 -0.30
CA ALA A 54 -3.60 -0.59 0.55
C ALA A 54 -3.47 -0.21 2.03
N ALA A 55 -3.51 1.08 2.37
CA ALA A 55 -3.52 1.52 3.77
C ALA A 55 -4.72 0.93 4.50
N ASP A 56 -4.58 0.74 5.81
CA ASP A 56 -5.70 0.29 6.64
C ASP A 56 -6.78 1.39 6.79
N ASP A 57 -7.83 1.10 7.57
CA ASP A 57 -8.93 2.06 7.77
C ASP A 57 -8.50 3.33 8.51
N PHE A 58 -7.36 3.28 9.18
CA PHE A 58 -6.75 4.37 9.92
C PHE A 58 -5.74 5.16 9.05
N GLY A 59 -5.58 4.76 7.78
CA GLY A 59 -4.67 5.38 6.84
C GLY A 59 -3.21 5.04 7.15
N VAL A 60 -2.93 3.94 7.84
CA VAL A 60 -1.57 3.51 8.18
C VAL A 60 -1.13 2.38 7.25
N MET A 61 0.12 2.45 6.79
CA MET A 61 0.76 1.43 5.97
C MET A 61 2.26 1.38 6.27
N ARG A 62 2.91 0.21 6.11
CA ARG A 62 4.38 0.12 6.19
C ARG A 62 5.06 0.93 5.08
N ALA A 63 6.11 1.68 5.43
CA ALA A 63 6.91 2.50 4.52
C ALA A 63 8.03 1.68 3.85
N ASP A 64 7.68 0.56 3.22
CA ASP A 64 8.64 -0.40 2.66
C ASP A 64 8.28 -0.71 1.20
N ALA A 65 9.27 -0.70 0.31
CA ALA A 65 9.07 -0.98 -1.12
C ALA A 65 8.40 -2.33 -1.36
N VAL A 66 8.77 -3.35 -0.57
CA VAL A 66 8.19 -4.70 -0.67
C VAL A 66 6.69 -4.68 -0.41
N ALA A 67 6.23 -3.87 0.56
CA ALA A 67 4.80 -3.74 0.86
C ALA A 67 4.02 -3.13 -0.32
N PHE A 68 4.59 -2.12 -0.99
CA PHE A 68 3.99 -1.51 -2.18
C PHE A 68 3.96 -2.45 -3.38
N GLN A 69 5.05 -3.18 -3.61
CA GLN A 69 5.17 -4.16 -4.69
C GLN A 69 4.22 -5.35 -4.50
N ALA A 70 4.03 -5.79 -3.26
CA ALA A 70 3.06 -6.83 -2.92
C ALA A 70 1.62 -6.37 -3.17
N ALA A 71 1.33 -5.09 -2.89
CA ALA A 71 -0.01 -4.51 -3.01
C ALA A 71 -0.40 -4.13 -4.45
N HIS A 72 0.54 -3.96 -5.37
CA HIS A 72 0.24 -3.49 -6.73
C HIS A 72 1.12 -4.16 -7.79
N GLU A 73 0.48 -4.85 -8.75
CA GLU A 73 1.15 -5.63 -9.79
C GLU A 73 2.13 -4.80 -10.64
N ALA A 74 1.71 -3.63 -11.14
CA ALA A 74 2.60 -2.77 -11.92
C ALA A 74 3.83 -2.23 -11.16
N LEU A 75 3.84 -2.28 -9.82
CA LEU A 75 5.02 -1.93 -9.02
C LEU A 75 5.94 -3.13 -8.81
N ARG A 76 5.42 -4.36 -8.90
CA ARG A 76 6.15 -5.61 -8.62
C ARG A 76 7.42 -5.78 -9.44
N GLU A 77 7.38 -5.32 -10.69
CA GLU A 77 8.52 -5.41 -11.63
C GLU A 77 9.50 -4.23 -11.52
N ARG A 78 9.15 -3.20 -10.73
CA ARG A 78 10.01 -2.02 -10.57
C ARG A 78 11.15 -2.31 -9.60
N PRO A 79 12.36 -1.75 -9.80
CA PRO A 79 13.43 -1.81 -8.81
C PRO A 79 12.96 -1.27 -7.46
N ALA A 80 13.27 -1.98 -6.37
CA ALA A 80 12.85 -1.60 -5.02
C ALA A 80 13.36 -0.19 -4.63
N GLU A 81 14.54 0.20 -5.11
CA GLU A 81 15.12 1.53 -4.89
C GLU A 81 14.29 2.64 -5.53
N GLU A 82 13.75 2.44 -6.73
CA GLU A 82 12.88 3.41 -7.40
C GLU A 82 11.55 3.57 -6.65
N VAL A 83 10.98 2.46 -6.18
CA VAL A 83 9.75 2.48 -5.37
C VAL A 83 10.00 3.18 -4.03
N ALA A 84 11.13 2.89 -3.37
CA ALA A 84 11.52 3.56 -2.13
C ALA A 84 11.70 5.07 -2.35
N ALA A 85 12.39 5.50 -3.41
CA ALA A 85 12.53 6.92 -3.77
C ALA A 85 11.17 7.58 -4.03
N ALA A 86 10.25 6.88 -4.69
CA ALA A 86 8.89 7.35 -4.90
C ALA A 86 8.09 7.48 -3.59
N VAL A 87 8.25 6.56 -2.63
CA VAL A 87 7.66 6.66 -1.28
C VAL A 87 8.18 7.91 -0.56
N VAL A 88 9.49 8.15 -0.60
CA VAL A 88 10.11 9.35 -0.03
C VAL A 88 9.51 10.61 -0.62
N ARG A 89 9.33 10.61 -1.94
CA ARG A 89 8.72 11.72 -2.66
C ARG A 89 7.32 12.06 -2.15
N LEU A 90 6.52 11.07 -1.75
CA LEU A 90 5.19 11.31 -1.18
C LEU A 90 5.27 12.11 0.13
N VAL A 91 6.26 11.81 0.96
CA VAL A 91 6.46 12.51 2.23
C VAL A 91 6.99 13.92 1.99
N GLU A 92 7.94 14.11 1.08
CA GLU A 92 8.48 15.43 0.72
C GLU A 92 7.40 16.39 0.20
N VAL A 93 6.48 15.88 -0.63
CA VAL A 93 5.34 16.65 -1.16
C VAL A 93 4.28 16.89 -0.07
N GLY A 94 4.37 16.18 1.06
CA GLY A 94 3.45 16.28 2.18
C GLY A 94 2.08 15.68 1.88
N LEU A 95 2.01 14.65 1.03
CA LEU A 95 0.80 13.85 0.84
C LEU A 95 0.59 12.88 2.00
N VAL A 96 1.68 12.33 2.50
CA VAL A 96 1.71 11.47 3.69
C VAL A 96 2.80 11.97 4.63
N SER A 97 2.72 11.57 5.89
CA SER A 97 3.77 11.73 6.88
C SER A 97 4.33 10.36 7.24
N ALA A 98 5.50 10.33 7.87
CA ALA A 98 6.10 9.08 8.33
C ALA A 98 6.37 9.14 9.84
N PHE A 99 6.32 7.98 10.49
CA PHE A 99 6.75 7.78 11.87
C PHE A 99 7.44 6.42 12.00
N GLU A 100 8.15 6.23 13.11
CA GLU A 100 8.84 4.98 13.43
C GLU A 100 8.25 4.34 14.67
N HIS A 101 8.21 3.01 14.65
CA HIS A 101 7.78 2.20 15.77
C HIS A 101 8.56 0.89 15.74
N GLU A 102 9.28 0.58 16.82
CA GLU A 102 10.08 -0.64 16.96
C GLU A 102 11.07 -0.87 15.79
N GLY A 103 11.70 0.19 15.30
CA GLY A 103 12.66 0.13 14.19
C GLY A 103 12.05 -0.07 12.80
N ALA A 104 10.72 -0.22 12.72
CA ALA A 104 9.99 -0.22 11.46
C ALA A 104 9.39 1.16 11.17
N ARG A 105 9.39 1.52 9.89
CA ARG A 105 8.88 2.81 9.43
C ARG A 105 7.50 2.67 8.82
N PHE A 106 6.61 3.60 9.14
CA PHE A 106 5.23 3.61 8.71
C PHE A 106 4.87 4.94 8.06
N LEU A 107 3.94 4.90 7.11
CA LEU A 107 3.29 6.05 6.50
C LEU A 107 1.92 6.22 7.13
N TYR A 108 1.52 7.47 7.31
CA TYR A 108 0.17 7.83 7.71
C TYR A 108 -0.27 9.15 7.08
N GLN A 109 -1.57 9.30 6.91
CA GLN A 109 -2.17 10.55 6.46
C GLN A 109 -2.94 11.21 7.60
N ALA A 110 -2.48 12.36 8.06
CA ALA A 110 -3.03 13.02 9.25
C ALA A 110 -4.51 13.45 9.08
N ASP A 111 -4.93 13.76 7.86
CA ASP A 111 -6.29 14.13 7.47
C ASP A 111 -7.04 12.98 6.76
N TRP A 112 -6.70 11.73 7.06
CA TRP A 112 -7.29 10.55 6.43
C TRP A 112 -8.83 10.56 6.45
N GLN A 113 -9.44 10.87 7.59
CA GLN A 113 -10.90 10.93 7.74
C GLN A 113 -11.57 12.17 7.10
N ASP A 114 -10.79 13.12 6.58
CA ASP A 114 -11.32 14.19 5.74
C ASP A 114 -11.52 13.73 4.28
N CYS A 115 -10.73 12.73 3.86
CA CYS A 115 -10.74 12.21 2.50
C CYS A 115 -11.43 10.85 2.37
N GLN A 116 -11.53 10.08 3.45
CA GLN A 116 -12.17 8.77 3.49
C GLN A 116 -13.23 8.74 4.59
N ARG A 117 -14.42 8.20 4.29
CA ARG A 117 -15.45 7.93 5.28
C ARG A 117 -15.46 6.43 5.59
N VAL A 118 -15.17 6.08 6.84
CA VAL A 118 -15.24 4.70 7.35
C VAL A 118 -16.43 4.59 8.31
N ARG A 119 -17.33 3.63 8.06
CA ARG A 119 -18.52 3.41 8.93
C ARG A 119 -18.27 2.38 10.02
N PHE A 120 -17.50 1.35 9.71
CA PHE A 120 -17.18 0.22 10.57
C PHE A 120 -15.67 -0.04 10.47
N PRO A 121 -14.86 0.68 11.26
CA PRO A 121 -13.42 0.46 11.23
C PRO A 121 -13.09 -0.96 11.72
N GLY A 122 -12.30 -1.66 10.92
CA GLY A 122 -11.68 -2.93 11.28
C GLY A 122 -10.61 -2.74 12.35
N ARG A 123 -10.01 -3.87 12.75
CA ARG A 123 -8.77 -3.87 13.54
C ARG A 123 -7.62 -3.42 12.65
N THR A 124 -6.74 -2.57 13.16
CA THR A 124 -5.45 -2.35 12.48
C THR A 124 -4.40 -3.30 13.02
N PRO A 125 -3.59 -3.94 12.15
CA PRO A 125 -2.39 -4.66 12.56
C PRO A 125 -1.18 -3.72 12.74
N HIS A 126 -1.33 -2.42 12.49
CA HIS A 126 -0.25 -1.44 12.50
C HIS A 126 -0.28 -0.58 13.77
N PRO A 127 0.89 -0.10 14.23
CA PRO A 127 0.94 0.88 15.30
C PRO A 127 0.26 2.17 14.84
N LEU A 128 -0.41 2.87 15.76
CA LEU A 128 -0.98 4.18 15.49
C LEU A 128 0.07 5.28 15.80
N PRO A 129 0.15 6.37 14.99
CA PRO A 129 0.98 7.52 15.33
C PRO A 129 0.55 8.18 16.65
N ALA A 130 1.36 9.10 17.18
CA ALA A 130 0.96 9.87 18.35
C ALA A 130 -0.27 10.77 18.05
N GLU A 131 -1.19 10.92 19.02
CA GLU A 131 -2.45 11.67 18.84
C GLU A 131 -2.24 13.12 18.35
N ALA A 132 -1.18 13.78 18.82
CA ALA A 132 -0.83 15.15 18.43
C ALA A 132 -0.50 15.30 16.94
N MET A 133 -0.29 14.19 16.21
CA MET A 133 0.14 14.17 14.82
C MET A 133 -1.03 14.08 13.82
N VAL A 134 -2.26 13.89 14.29
CA VAL A 134 -3.43 13.65 13.43
C VAL A 134 -4.55 14.67 13.62
N SER A 135 -5.46 14.75 12.64
CA SER A 135 -6.66 15.58 12.75
C SER A 135 -7.59 15.07 13.86
N GLY A 136 -8.44 15.95 14.39
CA GLY A 136 -9.45 15.55 15.38
C GLY A 136 -10.44 14.50 14.86
N ARG A 137 -10.73 14.47 13.54
CA ARG A 137 -11.58 13.43 12.95
C ARG A 137 -10.89 12.08 12.88
N THR A 138 -9.61 12.07 12.52
CA THR A 138 -8.78 10.86 12.55
C THR A 138 -8.65 10.35 13.99
N LEU A 139 -8.43 11.25 14.96
CA LEU A 139 -8.41 10.88 16.38
C LEU A 139 -9.76 10.30 16.86
N HIS A 140 -10.87 10.85 16.38
CA HIS A 140 -12.19 10.29 16.68
C HIS A 140 -12.35 8.86 16.15
N LEU A 141 -11.87 8.57 14.94
CA LEU A 141 -11.81 7.20 14.42
C LEU A 141 -11.00 6.29 15.35
N TRP A 142 -9.86 6.78 15.86
CA TRP A 142 -8.97 6.02 16.73
C TRP A 142 -9.60 5.66 18.07
N SER A 143 -10.53 6.49 18.57
CA SER A 143 -11.27 6.17 19.81
C SER A 143 -12.12 4.90 19.71
N ALA A 144 -12.39 4.41 18.49
CA ALA A 144 -13.07 3.14 18.25
C ALA A 144 -12.10 1.96 18.06
N HIS A 145 -10.78 2.15 18.12
CA HIS A 145 -9.78 1.09 18.08
C HIS A 145 -9.74 0.32 19.43
N PRO A 146 -9.60 -1.03 19.48
CA PRO A 146 -9.30 -1.98 18.40
C PRO A 146 -10.51 -2.48 17.59
N GLY A 147 -11.41 -1.60 17.20
CA GLY A 147 -12.41 -1.82 16.15
C GLY A 147 -13.69 -2.48 16.65
N GLY A 148 -14.54 -2.88 15.69
CA GLY A 148 -15.72 -3.72 15.93
C GLY A 148 -16.97 -2.98 16.41
N SER A 149 -16.87 -1.66 16.65
CA SER A 149 -18.03 -0.83 16.99
C SER A 149 -18.32 0.18 15.89
N ARG A 150 -19.61 0.40 15.63
CA ARG A 150 -20.07 1.49 14.76
C ARG A 150 -19.64 2.82 15.39
N LEU A 151 -18.99 3.68 14.60
CA LEU A 151 -18.68 5.02 15.08
C LEU A 151 -19.97 5.80 15.39
N PRO A 152 -20.04 6.48 16.55
CA PRO A 152 -21.12 7.43 16.78
C PRO A 152 -21.09 8.52 15.71
N ALA A 153 -22.25 9.06 15.35
CA ALA A 153 -22.29 10.17 14.40
C ALA A 153 -21.55 11.37 15.01
N LEU A 154 -20.53 11.88 14.30
CA LEU A 154 -19.87 13.11 14.69
C LEU A 154 -20.92 14.24 14.78
N PRO A 155 -20.94 15.03 15.87
CA PRO A 155 -21.86 16.15 16.00
C PRO A 155 -21.66 17.11 14.82
N ARG A 156 -22.78 17.51 14.20
CA ARG A 156 -22.80 18.50 13.11
C ARG A 156 -22.12 19.78 13.62
N GLY A 157 -20.94 20.10 13.09
CA GLY A 157 -20.17 21.29 13.48
C GLY A 157 -18.81 21.03 14.15
N ALA A 158 -18.52 19.81 14.61
CA ALA A 158 -17.19 19.44 15.11
C ALA A 158 -16.10 19.35 14.00
N ALA A 159 -16.48 19.66 12.76
CA ALA A 159 -15.65 19.76 11.58
C ALA A 159 -14.78 21.03 11.58
N GLY A 160 -14.06 21.30 12.68
CA GLY A 160 -13.04 22.34 12.69
C GLY A 160 -11.89 21.89 11.81
N THR A 161 -11.63 22.61 10.72
CA THR A 161 -10.42 22.45 9.91
C THR A 161 -9.21 22.50 10.84
N SER A 162 -8.49 21.41 10.96
CA SER A 162 -7.40 21.25 11.93
C SER A 162 -6.25 22.19 11.61
N GLU A 163 -6.21 23.33 12.30
CA GLU A 163 -5.07 24.25 12.36
C GLU A 163 -3.71 23.55 12.66
N PRO A 164 -3.64 22.51 13.53
CA PRO A 164 -2.38 21.80 13.83
C PRO A 164 -1.70 21.17 12.60
N LEU A 165 -2.50 20.73 11.62
CA LEU A 165 -2.03 20.03 10.43
C LEU A 165 -1.22 20.93 9.48
N ARG A 166 -1.46 22.26 9.51
CA ARG A 166 -0.62 23.22 8.77
C ARG A 166 0.78 23.36 9.35
N LYS A 167 0.97 23.14 10.65
CA LYS A 167 2.26 23.29 11.32
C LYS A 167 3.15 22.05 11.14
N PHE A 168 2.58 20.85 11.20
CA PHE A 168 3.34 19.59 11.06
C PHE A 168 3.92 19.36 9.67
N SER A 169 3.23 19.80 8.60
CA SER A 169 3.73 19.67 7.22
C SER A 169 5.10 20.33 6.98
N ARG A 170 5.56 21.25 7.85
CA ARG A 170 6.88 21.88 7.73
C ARG A 170 8.00 21.10 8.42
N ASN A 171 7.69 20.27 9.43
CA ASN A 171 8.70 19.61 10.26
C ASN A 171 9.09 18.22 9.75
N SER A 172 8.18 17.49 9.08
CA SER A 172 8.43 16.14 8.58
C SER A 172 9.48 16.08 7.45
N ALA A 173 9.63 17.17 6.69
CA ALA A 173 10.68 17.27 5.66
C ALA A 173 12.10 17.28 6.27
N ALA A 174 12.29 17.89 7.45
CA ALA A 174 13.59 18.01 8.09
C ALA A 174 14.08 16.69 8.73
N LEU A 175 13.18 15.94 9.36
CA LEU A 175 13.50 14.61 9.92
C LEU A 175 13.94 13.62 8.82
N LEU A 176 13.37 13.78 7.63
CA LEU A 176 13.69 12.93 6.49
C LEU A 176 15.09 13.16 5.93
N GLN A 177 15.51 14.42 5.82
CA GLN A 177 16.85 14.76 5.32
C GLN A 177 17.95 14.20 6.22
N ASN A 178 17.73 14.13 7.54
CA ASN A 178 18.70 13.57 8.47
C ASN A 178 18.82 12.05 8.37
N HIS A 179 17.71 11.33 8.17
CA HIS A 179 17.75 9.87 8.14
C HIS A 179 18.34 9.30 6.83
N PHE A 180 18.16 9.99 5.70
CA PHE A 180 18.81 9.61 4.43
C PHE A 180 20.32 9.75 4.44
N ARG A 181 20.84 10.68 5.26
CA ARG A 181 22.28 10.82 5.46
C ARG A 181 22.87 9.57 6.11
N THR A 182 22.13 8.95 7.04
CA THR A 182 22.56 7.77 7.78
C THR A 182 22.52 6.48 6.95
N THR A 183 21.58 6.34 6.02
CA THR A 183 21.51 5.14 5.16
C THR A 183 22.46 5.18 3.97
N SER A 184 22.89 6.37 3.53
CA SER A 184 23.89 6.51 2.46
C SER A 184 25.31 6.15 2.88
N GLU A 185 25.63 6.06 4.18
CA GLU A 185 26.98 5.71 4.66
C GLU A 185 27.25 4.19 4.68
N VAL A 186 26.24 3.33 4.46
CA VAL A 186 26.37 1.87 4.61
C VAL A 186 26.45 1.14 3.25
N VAL A 187 26.38 1.84 2.13
CA VAL A 187 26.64 1.23 0.82
C VAL A 187 28.09 1.52 0.41
N PRO A 188 29.03 0.57 0.55
CA PRO A 188 30.37 0.77 0.02
C PRO A 188 30.25 1.03 -1.48
N HIS A 189 30.78 2.17 -1.91
CA HIS A 189 30.92 2.55 -3.31
C HIS A 189 31.68 1.44 -4.04
N GLN A 190 30.95 0.49 -4.63
CA GLN A 190 31.52 -0.48 -5.53
C GLN A 190 31.84 0.31 -6.81
N GLN A 191 33.09 0.77 -6.90
CA GLN A 191 33.61 1.45 -8.08
C GLN A 191 33.46 0.51 -9.28
N PHE A 192 32.42 0.72 -10.07
CA PHE A 192 32.34 0.20 -11.42
C PHE A 192 33.45 0.86 -12.23
N ARG A 193 34.62 0.21 -12.29
CA ARG A 193 35.62 0.48 -13.32
C ARG A 193 35.04 -0.01 -14.64
N GLY A 194 34.31 0.87 -15.33
CA GLY A 194 33.96 0.67 -16.73
C GLY A 194 35.20 0.81 -17.58
N ASP A 195 35.61 -0.26 -18.24
CA ASP A 195 36.67 -0.24 -19.25
C ASP A 195 36.25 0.68 -20.42
N PRO A 196 37.04 1.72 -20.76
CA PRO A 196 36.70 2.68 -21.81
C PRO A 196 36.90 2.15 -23.25
N ALA A 197 37.10 0.85 -23.45
CA ALA A 197 37.65 0.31 -24.70
C ALA A 197 36.62 -0.28 -25.70
N SER A 198 35.31 -0.11 -25.52
CA SER A 198 34.34 -0.75 -26.44
C SER A 198 33.09 0.10 -26.68
N ALA A 199 33.23 1.15 -27.48
CA ALA A 199 32.11 1.84 -28.11
C ALA A 199 32.47 2.22 -29.56
N LYS A 200 32.63 1.22 -30.43
CA LYS A 200 32.52 1.42 -31.88
C LYS A 200 31.03 1.58 -32.18
N VAL A 201 30.60 2.83 -32.36
CA VAL A 201 29.27 3.19 -32.82
C VAL A 201 29.22 2.93 -34.33
N GLU A 202 28.69 1.77 -34.74
CA GLU A 202 28.27 1.55 -36.12
C GLU A 202 26.98 2.32 -36.40
N SER A 203 27.09 3.35 -37.22
CA SER A 203 26.00 4.10 -37.81
C SER A 203 25.23 3.21 -38.80
N GLY A 204 24.12 2.63 -38.33
CA GLY A 204 23.18 1.88 -39.17
C GLY A 204 22.18 2.80 -39.90
N PRO A 205 21.72 2.42 -41.11
CA PRO A 205 20.95 3.30 -41.99
C PRO A 205 19.50 3.52 -41.52
N GLU A 206 19.03 4.76 -41.76
CA GLU A 206 17.66 5.26 -41.55
C GLU A 206 16.60 4.30 -42.12
N ARG A 207 15.79 3.71 -41.24
CA ARG A 207 14.55 3.05 -41.64
C ARG A 207 13.45 4.10 -41.75
N ARG A 208 13.05 4.41 -42.98
CA ARG A 208 11.84 5.16 -43.30
C ARG A 208 10.61 4.41 -42.77
N PHE A 209 9.85 5.06 -41.90
CA PHE A 209 8.53 4.59 -41.47
C PHE A 209 7.52 4.79 -42.60
N GLY A 210 7.05 3.69 -43.18
CA GLY A 210 5.89 3.67 -44.07
C GLY A 210 4.61 3.78 -43.26
N THR A 211 3.77 4.75 -43.59
CA THR A 211 2.40 4.90 -43.09
C THR A 211 1.49 3.92 -43.82
N THR A 212 1.14 2.80 -43.19
CA THR A 212 0.00 1.99 -43.63
C THR A 212 -1.20 2.30 -42.75
N SER A 213 -2.14 3.04 -43.34
CA SER A 213 -3.52 3.10 -42.85
C SER A 213 -4.19 1.79 -43.25
N GLU A 214 -4.70 1.03 -42.28
CA GLU A 214 -5.65 -0.04 -42.60
C GLU A 214 -6.81 0.01 -41.61
N ALA A 215 -7.93 0.50 -42.14
CA ALA A 215 -9.24 0.35 -41.55
C ALA A 215 -9.60 -1.13 -41.54
N ARG A 216 -10.13 -1.64 -40.42
CA ARG A 216 -10.93 -2.86 -40.46
C ARG A 216 -12.06 -2.86 -39.46
N ALA A 217 -13.18 -3.27 -40.02
CA ALA A 217 -14.53 -3.23 -39.50
C ALA A 217 -14.83 -4.41 -38.57
N ARG A 218 -15.83 -4.19 -37.71
CA ARG A 218 -16.92 -5.09 -37.29
C ARG A 218 -16.59 -6.58 -37.08
N GLY A 219 -16.86 -7.04 -35.88
CA GLY A 219 -17.11 -8.45 -35.57
C GLY A 219 -17.72 -8.60 -34.19
N THR A 220 -19.05 -8.61 -34.14
CA THR A 220 -19.85 -9.24 -33.09
C THR A 220 -19.45 -10.70 -32.92
N ASP A 221 -19.40 -11.21 -31.69
CA ASP A 221 -20.20 -12.38 -31.32
C ASP A 221 -20.18 -12.69 -29.81
N HIS A 222 -21.38 -12.92 -29.31
CA HIS A 222 -21.69 -13.38 -27.96
C HIS A 222 -21.48 -14.90 -27.87
N GLY A 223 -20.56 -15.34 -27.02
CA GLY A 223 -20.38 -16.75 -26.69
C GLY A 223 -20.41 -16.98 -25.18
N SER A 224 -21.62 -17.10 -24.62
CA SER A 224 -21.84 -17.59 -23.26
C SER A 224 -21.57 -19.10 -23.20
N SER A 225 -20.54 -19.54 -22.47
CA SER A 225 -20.41 -20.93 -22.05
C SER A 225 -20.24 -21.00 -20.54
N SER A 226 -21.34 -21.31 -19.87
CA SER A 226 -21.42 -21.67 -18.46
C SER A 226 -20.97 -23.13 -18.29
N THR A 227 -19.85 -23.34 -17.61
CA THR A 227 -19.39 -24.68 -17.20
C THR A 227 -19.35 -24.72 -15.67
N LYS A 228 -20.28 -25.49 -15.09
CA LYS A 228 -20.29 -25.86 -13.67
C LYS A 228 -19.17 -26.89 -13.41
N PRO A 229 -18.35 -26.74 -12.35
CA PRO A 229 -17.55 -27.84 -11.85
C PRO A 229 -18.36 -28.72 -10.88
N SER A 230 -18.48 -30.00 -11.23
CA SER A 230 -18.96 -31.07 -10.36
C SER A 230 -18.03 -31.29 -9.19
N SER A 231 -18.62 -31.39 -8.00
CA SER A 231 -17.97 -31.82 -6.76
C SER A 231 -17.89 -33.34 -6.74
N THR A 232 -16.68 -33.90 -6.78
CA THR A 232 -16.42 -35.30 -6.44
C THR A 232 -15.72 -35.32 -5.09
N ARG A 233 -16.43 -35.87 -4.11
CA ARG A 233 -16.01 -36.05 -2.73
C ARG A 233 -15.36 -37.43 -2.60
N GLU A 234 -14.04 -37.50 -2.58
CA GLU A 234 -13.34 -38.73 -2.21
C GLU A 234 -13.19 -38.82 -0.70
N THR A 235 -13.85 -39.83 -0.14
CA THR A 235 -13.65 -40.35 1.21
C THR A 235 -12.62 -41.47 1.16
N GLY A 236 -11.46 -41.28 1.77
CA GLY A 236 -10.54 -42.35 2.18
C GLY A 236 -9.95 -41.96 3.53
N GLY A 237 -9.92 -42.78 4.58
CA GLY A 237 -10.11 -44.22 4.70
C GLY A 237 -8.79 -44.90 5.05
N GLY A 238 -8.55 -45.13 6.35
CA GLY A 238 -7.46 -45.98 6.88
C GLY A 238 -6.41 -45.19 7.68
N GLY A 239 -5.94 -45.61 8.84
CA GLY A 239 -6.15 -46.77 9.70
C GLY A 239 -5.10 -46.70 10.84
N PRO A 240 -5.35 -47.22 12.05
CA PRO A 240 -4.38 -47.17 13.14
C PRO A 240 -3.38 -48.32 13.05
N GLY A 241 -2.08 -48.00 13.10
CA GLY A 241 -1.01 -48.95 13.36
C GLY A 241 -0.53 -48.81 14.79
N GLU A 242 -0.92 -49.76 15.64
CA GLU A 242 -0.28 -50.04 16.93
C GLU A 242 1.09 -50.67 16.67
N GLY A 243 2.11 -50.23 17.40
CA GLY A 243 3.45 -50.81 17.40
C GLY A 243 4.05 -50.66 18.79
N SER A 244 4.31 -51.81 19.41
CA SER A 244 4.80 -52.05 20.77
C SER A 244 6.20 -51.50 21.06
#